data_AF-A0A0C3PT97-F1
#
_entry.id   AF-A0A0C3PT97-F1
#
_cell.length_a   1.000
_cell.length_b   1.000
_cell.length_c   1.000
_cell.angle_alpha   90.00
_cell.angle_beta   90.00
_cell.angle_gamma   90.00
#
_symmetry.space_group_name_H-M   'P 1'
#
loop_
_entity.id
_entity.type
_entity.pdbx_description
1 polymer ?
#
loop_
_entity_poly.entity_id
_entity_poly.type
_entity_poly.pdbx_seq_one_letter_code
_entity_poly.pdbx_strand_id
1 'polypeptide(L)'
;MGIADYALLALIHPLEFRALIQYKLWHENQRDLTATREQANSGWDRETMRECWTFLDRTSRSFSAVIKQLDGDLARTICLFYLVLRGLDTIEDDMTIPDAEKQPILRNFHNYLSQPGWTFDKNGPNEKDRDLLVKFHVVITELDHLQPQCKAVIVDICEKMQRGMADFAHKATLAAKSSNPDDKYVQSIQEFDLYCHYVAGLVGEGLSRLFAASGKEASWIADQLVLSNSMGSLLQKTNILRDLAEDVDEGRYFWPKEIWGAYGFKELAELKEPANQDRALWALSGMTLDTMRHVTDALDYLTLLKNQSVFNFCAIPAVMALATLDVCFMNPAVLVRNVKIRKGQAVRLIMDATNPRDVAVICRDYVRSIHHKISPQDPNFMKLSIMCGRVEQWVEHHYPSIISVVTSQPQPDGTRTTHAKITPDESDARLRILKREVEIHKLKIGPAGLNPGPRYEQEGLPKELYLVIFGGLLVTCMLGLGLVFGVVYLADWFDDINA
;
A
#
# COMPACT_ATOMS: atom_id res chain seq x y z
N MET A 1 -1.64 14.28 -17.25
CA MET A 1 -0.64 13.82 -18.22
C MET A 1 -1.10 14.29 -19.58
N GLY A 2 -0.19 14.86 -20.37
CA GLY A 2 -0.49 15.23 -21.76
C GLY A 2 -0.54 13.99 -22.65
N ILE A 3 -1.06 14.14 -23.87
CA ILE A 3 -1.12 13.05 -24.87
C ILE A 3 0.27 12.50 -25.20
N ALA A 4 1.28 13.38 -25.24
CA ALA A 4 2.69 13.00 -25.46
C ALA A 4 3.25 12.08 -24.36
N ASP A 5 2.90 12.33 -23.09
CA ASP A 5 3.35 11.49 -21.96
C ASP A 5 2.76 10.08 -22.04
N TYR A 6 1.50 9.96 -22.48
CA TYR A 6 0.84 8.68 -22.67
C TYR A 6 1.45 7.90 -23.84
N ALA A 7 1.80 8.57 -24.94
CA ALA A 7 2.46 7.94 -26.08
C ALA A 7 3.87 7.43 -25.69
N LEU A 8 4.63 8.23 -24.94
CA LEU A 8 5.94 7.84 -24.43
C LEU A 8 5.84 6.64 -23.46
N LEU A 9 4.84 6.66 -22.57
CA LEU A 9 4.59 5.56 -21.64
C LEU A 9 4.17 4.27 -22.37
N ALA A 10 3.36 4.37 -23.43
CA ALA A 10 2.97 3.22 -24.24
C ALA A 10 4.17 2.56 -24.94
N LEU A 11 5.15 3.36 -25.36
CA LEU A 11 6.37 2.88 -26.02
C LEU A 11 7.39 2.27 -25.04
N ILE A 12 7.63 2.93 -23.90
CA ILE A 12 8.70 2.53 -22.96
C ILE A 12 8.19 1.50 -21.94
N HIS A 13 6.92 1.60 -21.53
CA HIS A 13 6.32 0.76 -20.48
C HIS A 13 4.91 0.27 -20.89
N PRO A 14 4.80 -0.60 -21.91
CA PRO A 14 3.50 -1.02 -22.47
C PRO A 14 2.58 -1.70 -21.45
N LEU A 15 3.14 -2.44 -20.49
CA LEU A 15 2.37 -3.05 -19.41
C LEU A 15 1.81 -2.01 -18.42
N GLU A 16 2.58 -0.96 -18.11
CA GLU A 16 2.10 0.15 -17.26
C GLU A 16 1.00 0.94 -17.97
N PHE A 17 1.14 1.18 -19.27
CA PHE A 17 0.12 1.84 -20.08
C PHE A 17 -1.18 1.02 -20.15
N ARG A 18 -1.07 -0.30 -20.36
CA ARG A 18 -2.23 -1.20 -20.32
C ARG A 18 -2.93 -1.15 -18.97
N ALA A 19 -2.18 -1.18 -17.86
CA ALA A 19 -2.74 -1.08 -16.52
C ALA A 19 -3.48 0.24 -16.31
N LEU A 20 -2.94 1.37 -16.77
CA LEU A 20 -3.63 2.66 -16.70
C LEU A 20 -4.95 2.68 -17.49
N ILE A 21 -4.98 2.11 -18.69
CA ILE A 21 -6.22 2.00 -19.49
C ILE A 21 -7.23 1.09 -18.79
N GLN A 22 -6.79 -0.07 -18.32
CA GLN A 22 -7.66 -1.01 -17.61
C GLN A 22 -8.24 -0.40 -16.34
N TYR A 23 -7.43 0.34 -15.58
CA TYR A 23 -7.87 1.05 -14.40
C TYR A 23 -8.95 2.09 -14.76
N LYS A 24 -8.71 2.90 -15.80
CA LYS A 24 -9.66 3.92 -16.27
C LYS A 24 -10.98 3.32 -16.76
N LEU A 25 -10.95 2.19 -17.46
CA LEU A 25 -12.14 1.57 -18.03
C LEU A 25 -12.94 0.73 -17.03
N TRP A 26 -12.26 0.01 -16.11
CA TRP A 26 -12.90 -0.97 -15.24
C TRP A 26 -12.82 -0.66 -13.74
N HIS A 27 -11.86 0.14 -13.27
CA HIS A 27 -11.70 0.47 -11.84
C HIS A 27 -12.15 1.89 -11.46
N GLU A 28 -12.28 2.83 -12.40
CA GLU A 28 -12.85 4.16 -12.12
C GLU A 28 -14.36 4.13 -11.81
N ASN A 29 -15.04 2.99 -12.00
CA ASN A 29 -16.37 2.72 -11.42
C ASN A 29 -16.28 2.47 -9.90
N GLN A 30 -15.66 3.41 -9.17
CA GLN A 30 -15.49 3.38 -7.73
C GLN A 30 -16.85 3.47 -7.02
N ARG A 31 -16.92 2.94 -5.79
CA ARG A 31 -18.07 3.11 -4.89
C ARG A 31 -18.45 4.59 -4.83
N ASP A 32 -19.58 4.93 -5.45
CA ASP A 32 -20.10 6.30 -5.45
C ASP A 32 -20.72 6.61 -4.08
N LEU A 33 -19.98 7.36 -3.26
CA LEU A 33 -20.41 7.78 -1.93
C LEU A 33 -21.59 8.76 -1.96
N THR A 34 -21.85 9.39 -3.10
CA THR A 34 -22.95 10.35 -3.31
C THR A 34 -24.27 9.66 -3.65
N ALA A 35 -24.22 8.39 -4.08
CA ALA A 35 -25.39 7.62 -4.45
C ALA A 35 -26.36 7.46 -3.26
N THR A 36 -27.66 7.54 -3.52
CA THR A 36 -28.71 7.47 -2.49
C THR A 36 -28.62 6.20 -1.63
N ARG A 37 -28.20 5.07 -2.22
CA ARG A 37 -28.01 3.80 -1.51
C ARG A 37 -26.88 3.82 -0.47
N GLU A 38 -25.91 4.72 -0.63
CA GLU A 38 -24.73 4.81 0.24
C GLU A 38 -24.88 5.86 1.33
N GLN A 39 -25.90 6.74 1.28
CA GLN A 39 -26.05 7.86 2.21
C GLN A 39 -26.03 7.43 3.68
N ALA A 40 -26.68 6.31 4.02
CA ALA A 40 -26.68 5.79 5.40
C ALA A 40 -25.27 5.44 5.91
N ASN A 41 -24.41 4.92 5.03
CA ASN A 41 -23.05 4.50 5.35
C ASN A 41 -22.05 5.66 5.25
N SER A 42 -22.12 6.43 4.17
CA SER A 42 -21.18 7.52 3.86
C SER A 42 -21.46 8.80 4.66
N GLY A 43 -22.70 9.02 5.08
CA GLY A 43 -23.16 10.25 5.71
C GLY A 43 -23.19 11.46 4.76
N TRP A 44 -23.12 11.25 3.44
CA TRP A 44 -23.00 12.33 2.44
C TRP A 44 -24.21 13.30 2.42
N ASP A 45 -25.34 12.89 2.98
CA ASP A 45 -26.52 13.73 3.17
C ASP A 45 -26.24 14.95 4.08
N ARG A 46 -25.35 14.79 5.08
CA ARG A 46 -24.97 15.85 6.02
C ARG A 46 -23.88 16.75 5.45
N GLU A 47 -24.05 18.05 5.61
CA GLU A 47 -23.08 19.06 5.14
C GLU A 47 -21.72 18.91 5.83
N THR A 48 -21.73 18.70 7.15
CA THR A 48 -20.55 18.44 7.98
C THR A 48 -19.72 17.27 7.47
N MET A 49 -20.36 16.16 7.08
CA MET A 49 -19.66 15.00 6.54
C MET A 49 -19.12 15.23 5.12
N ARG A 50 -19.82 16.00 4.26
CA ARG A 50 -19.28 16.39 2.95
C ARG A 50 -18.02 17.23 3.08
N GLU A 51 -17.97 18.11 4.08
CA GLU A 51 -16.75 18.85 4.40
C GLU A 51 -15.64 17.91 4.87
N CYS A 52 -15.93 16.92 5.73
CA CYS A 52 -14.96 15.89 6.12
C CYS A 52 -14.39 15.12 4.91
N TRP A 53 -15.24 14.69 3.97
CA TRP A 53 -14.76 14.04 2.74
C TRP A 53 -13.89 14.95 1.88
N THR A 54 -14.21 16.25 1.84
CA THR A 54 -13.43 17.27 1.13
C THR A 54 -12.06 17.45 1.78
N PHE A 55 -12.00 17.51 3.12
CA PHE A 55 -10.73 17.55 3.85
C PHE A 55 -9.89 16.31 3.56
N LEU A 56 -10.51 15.11 3.58
CA LEU A 56 -9.80 13.88 3.26
C LEU A 56 -9.16 13.93 1.87
N ASP A 57 -9.89 14.39 0.85
CA ASP A 57 -9.35 14.52 -0.51
C ASP A 57 -8.18 15.50 -0.61
N ARG A 58 -8.25 16.62 0.11
CA ARG A 58 -7.23 17.67 0.11
C ARG A 58 -5.94 17.23 0.81
N THR A 59 -6.04 16.58 1.96
CA THR A 59 -4.87 16.25 2.79
C THR A 59 -4.25 14.89 2.41
N SER A 60 -5.07 13.91 2.01
CA SER A 60 -4.67 12.50 1.88
C SER A 60 -4.28 12.08 0.44
N ARG A 61 -4.71 12.84 -0.56
CA ARG A 61 -4.47 12.57 -2.00
C ARG A 61 -4.76 11.12 -2.39
N SER A 62 -3.73 10.32 -2.67
CA SER A 62 -3.87 8.92 -3.12
C SER A 62 -4.49 8.01 -2.08
N PHE A 63 -4.30 8.31 -0.78
CA PHE A 63 -4.84 7.48 0.30
C PHE A 63 -6.34 7.72 0.53
N SER A 64 -6.88 8.88 0.12
CA SER A 64 -8.34 9.13 0.09
C SER A 64 -9.08 8.10 -0.76
N ALA A 65 -8.56 7.80 -1.96
CA ALA A 65 -9.20 6.85 -2.86
C ALA A 65 -9.29 5.43 -2.26
N VAL A 66 -8.31 5.03 -1.44
CA VAL A 66 -8.30 3.73 -0.78
C VAL A 66 -9.28 3.70 0.40
N ILE A 67 -9.36 4.79 1.17
CA ILE A 67 -10.32 4.93 2.28
C ILE A 67 -11.76 4.85 1.77
N LYS A 68 -12.07 5.52 0.67
CA LYS A 68 -13.43 5.54 0.08
C LYS A 68 -13.91 4.16 -0.41
N GLN A 69 -12.99 3.21 -0.62
CA GLN A 69 -13.30 1.85 -1.05
C GLN A 69 -13.60 0.87 0.10
N LEU A 70 -13.34 1.27 1.35
CA LEU A 70 -13.69 0.46 2.52
C LEU A 70 -15.20 0.17 2.54
N ASP A 71 -15.59 -1.00 3.04
CA ASP A 71 -16.98 -1.45 3.02
C ASP A 71 -17.85 -0.75 4.09
N GLY A 72 -19.09 -0.40 3.72
CA GLY A 72 -20.08 0.16 4.64
C GLY A 72 -19.66 1.47 5.31
N ASP A 73 -20.00 1.60 6.59
CA ASP A 73 -19.73 2.74 7.48
C ASP A 73 -18.26 2.82 7.96
N LEU A 74 -17.47 1.78 7.69
CA LEU A 74 -16.04 1.76 8.03
C LEU A 74 -15.26 2.85 7.27
N ALA A 75 -15.63 3.13 6.01
CA ALA A 75 -15.02 4.22 5.24
C ALA A 75 -15.17 5.58 5.95
N ARG A 76 -16.37 5.88 6.47
CA ARG A 76 -16.64 7.11 7.23
C ARG A 76 -15.87 7.12 8.54
N THR A 77 -15.85 6.00 9.25
CA THR A 77 -15.14 5.85 10.53
C THR A 77 -13.64 6.11 10.37
N ILE A 78 -13.03 5.52 9.35
CA ILE A 78 -11.60 5.69 9.06
C ILE A 78 -11.29 7.08 8.49
N CYS A 79 -12.19 7.68 7.73
CA CYS A 79 -12.09 9.08 7.33
C CYS A 79 -11.96 10.00 8.55
N LEU A 80 -12.86 9.87 9.52
CA LEU A 80 -12.82 10.68 10.74
C LEU A 80 -11.60 10.39 11.61
N PHE A 81 -11.22 9.12 11.75
CA PHE A 81 -9.99 8.74 12.44
C PHE A 81 -8.77 9.43 11.81
N TYR A 82 -8.65 9.37 10.48
CA TYR A 82 -7.58 10.03 9.74
C TYR A 82 -7.59 11.55 9.96
N LEU A 83 -8.75 12.21 9.89
CA LEU A 83 -8.85 13.67 10.07
C LEU A 83 -8.48 14.12 11.49
N VAL A 84 -8.86 13.35 12.52
CA VAL A 84 -8.46 13.61 13.90
C VAL A 84 -6.94 13.58 14.04
N LEU A 85 -6.30 12.52 13.52
CA LEU A 85 -4.85 12.38 13.59
C LEU A 85 -4.14 13.42 12.73
N ARG A 86 -4.67 13.78 11.56
CA ARG A 86 -4.15 14.86 10.71
C ARG A 86 -4.23 16.22 11.40
N GLY A 87 -5.33 16.52 12.11
CA GLY A 87 -5.44 17.75 12.89
C GLY A 87 -4.38 17.81 14.00
N LEU A 88 -4.12 16.69 14.69
CA LEU A 88 -3.06 16.59 15.68
C LEU A 88 -1.67 16.81 15.06
N ASP A 89 -1.38 16.13 13.94
CA ASP A 89 -0.15 16.24 13.13
C ASP A 89 0.11 17.71 12.73
N THR A 90 -0.90 18.41 12.22
CA THR A 90 -0.79 19.83 11.82
C THR A 90 -0.46 20.78 12.97
N ILE A 91 -0.80 20.47 14.23
CA ILE A 91 -0.37 21.27 15.39
C ILE A 91 1.08 20.95 15.78
N GLU A 92 1.47 19.68 15.63
CA GLU A 92 2.81 19.20 15.96
C GLU A 92 3.86 19.75 14.99
N ASP A 93 3.63 19.60 13.68
CA ASP A 93 4.52 20.02 12.59
C ASP A 93 4.68 21.55 12.49
N ASP A 94 3.73 22.34 13.01
CA ASP A 94 3.75 23.80 12.85
C ASP A 94 4.82 24.45 13.75
N MET A 95 5.97 24.76 13.15
CA MET A 95 7.11 25.39 13.82
C MET A 95 6.88 26.85 14.22
N THR A 96 5.75 27.47 13.82
CA THR A 96 5.40 28.85 14.18
C THR A 96 4.77 28.96 15.57
N ILE A 97 4.26 27.86 16.11
CA ILE A 97 3.62 27.82 17.44
C ILE A 97 4.70 27.62 18.51
N PRO A 98 4.87 28.54 19.48
CA PRO A 98 5.82 28.38 20.57
C PRO A 98 5.56 27.11 21.39
N ASP A 99 6.60 26.39 21.80
CA ASP A 99 6.49 25.14 22.58
C ASP A 99 5.64 25.29 23.84
N ALA A 100 5.76 26.41 24.56
CA ALA A 100 4.96 26.69 25.76
C ALA A 100 3.45 26.75 25.49
N GLU A 101 3.04 27.15 24.28
CA GLU A 101 1.64 27.12 23.83
C GLU A 101 1.28 25.76 23.21
N LYS A 102 2.20 25.14 22.47
CA LYS A 102 2.00 23.87 21.77
C LYS A 102 1.78 22.70 22.74
N GLN A 103 2.58 22.59 23.79
CA GLN A 103 2.51 21.50 24.78
C GLN A 103 1.11 21.29 25.39
N PRO A 104 0.45 22.31 25.98
CA PRO A 104 -0.88 22.12 26.57
C PRO A 104 -1.94 21.82 25.53
N ILE A 105 -1.79 22.30 24.28
CA ILE A 105 -2.74 22.01 23.19
C ILE A 105 -2.62 20.53 22.79
N LEU A 106 -1.40 20.07 22.49
CA LEU A 106 -1.16 18.67 22.12
C LEU A 106 -1.63 17.72 23.22
N ARG A 107 -1.22 17.94 24.48
CA ARG A 107 -1.55 17.03 25.60
C ARG A 107 -3.03 17.00 25.97
N ASN A 108 -3.84 17.96 25.51
CA ASN A 108 -5.27 17.99 25.74
C ASN A 108 -6.10 17.78 24.48
N PHE A 109 -5.48 17.45 23.34
CA PHE A 109 -6.18 17.38 22.06
C PHE A 109 -7.35 16.38 22.06
N HIS A 110 -7.15 15.20 22.64
CA HIS A 110 -8.21 14.19 22.84
C HIS A 110 -9.44 14.73 23.62
N ASN A 111 -9.26 15.67 24.56
CA ASN A 111 -10.36 16.28 25.32
C ASN A 111 -11.20 17.20 24.42
N TYR A 112 -10.56 17.89 23.46
CA TYR A 112 -11.26 18.75 22.51
C TYR A 112 -12.18 17.95 21.57
N LEU A 113 -11.91 16.66 21.35
CA LEU A 113 -12.80 15.77 20.58
C LEU A 113 -14.19 15.59 21.21
N SER A 114 -14.34 15.97 22.49
CA SER A 114 -15.63 15.96 23.20
C SER A 114 -16.18 17.36 23.47
N GLN A 115 -15.57 18.41 22.91
CA GLN A 115 -16.00 19.80 23.06
C GLN A 115 -16.70 20.29 21.80
N PRO A 116 -18.05 20.37 21.77
CA PRO A 116 -18.78 20.85 20.61
C PRO A 116 -18.35 22.25 20.20
N GLY A 117 -18.13 22.46 18.90
CA GLY A 117 -17.75 23.76 18.35
C GLY A 117 -16.27 24.14 18.51
N TRP A 118 -15.42 23.26 19.05
CA TRP A 118 -13.98 23.54 19.15
C TRP A 118 -13.35 23.72 17.77
N THR A 119 -12.51 24.74 17.65
CA THR A 119 -11.76 25.12 16.45
C THR A 119 -10.40 25.67 16.86
N PHE A 120 -9.45 25.69 15.92
CA PHE A 120 -8.11 26.19 16.17
C PHE A 120 -7.59 26.99 14.96
N ASP A 121 -7.27 28.27 15.18
CA ASP A 121 -6.85 29.22 14.14
C ASP A 121 -5.49 29.89 14.45
N LYS A 122 -4.71 29.31 15.36
CA LYS A 122 -3.38 29.84 15.71
C LYS A 122 -2.24 29.29 14.85
N ASN A 123 -2.53 28.40 13.89
CA ASN A 123 -1.51 27.90 12.97
C ASN A 123 -0.92 29.02 12.10
N GLY A 124 0.30 28.82 11.62
CA GLY A 124 0.93 29.67 10.63
C GLY A 124 0.05 29.87 9.39
N PRO A 125 0.09 31.04 8.72
CA PRO A 125 -0.74 31.30 7.53
C PRO A 125 -0.38 30.41 6.34
N ASN A 126 0.83 29.86 6.32
CA ASN A 126 1.32 28.98 5.27
C ASN A 126 1.17 27.49 5.62
N GLU A 127 0.61 27.17 6.80
CA GLU A 127 0.40 25.78 7.21
C GLU A 127 -0.65 25.13 6.30
N LYS A 128 -0.25 24.06 5.62
CA LYS A 128 -0.95 23.55 4.43
C LYS A 128 -2.37 23.07 4.77
N ASP A 129 -2.51 22.43 5.92
CA ASP A 129 -3.74 21.79 6.35
C ASP A 129 -4.47 22.60 7.45
N ARG A 130 -4.09 23.88 7.67
CA ARG A 130 -4.72 24.80 8.64
C ARG A 130 -6.25 24.84 8.56
N ASP A 131 -6.81 24.84 7.36
CA ASP A 131 -8.26 24.94 7.14
C ASP A 131 -9.04 23.81 7.84
N LEU A 132 -8.43 22.62 8.00
CA LEU A 132 -9.01 21.52 8.78
C LEU A 132 -9.19 21.89 10.25
N LEU A 133 -8.20 22.55 10.85
CA LEU A 133 -8.22 22.96 12.26
C LEU A 133 -9.17 24.15 12.51
N VAL A 134 -9.23 25.09 11.56
CA VAL A 134 -10.17 26.22 11.61
C VAL A 134 -11.62 25.72 11.59
N LYS A 135 -11.90 24.65 10.83
CA LYS A 135 -13.23 24.05 10.73
C LYS A 135 -13.38 22.75 11.51
N PHE A 136 -12.52 22.51 12.51
CA PHE A 136 -12.46 21.21 13.19
C PHE A 136 -13.77 20.79 13.89
N HIS A 137 -14.64 21.76 14.20
CA HIS A 137 -15.98 21.53 14.74
C HIS A 137 -16.82 20.55 13.88
N VAL A 138 -16.61 20.49 12.57
CA VAL A 138 -17.34 19.55 11.69
C VAL A 138 -16.90 18.10 11.91
N VAL A 139 -15.61 17.88 12.18
CA VAL A 139 -15.06 16.57 12.52
C VAL A 139 -15.63 16.12 13.86
N ILE A 140 -15.65 17.01 14.86
CA ILE A 140 -16.22 16.72 16.19
C ILE A 140 -17.70 16.34 16.08
N THR A 141 -18.48 17.10 15.30
CA THR A 141 -19.90 16.81 15.08
C THR A 141 -20.11 15.42 14.47
N GLU A 142 -19.29 15.03 13.49
CA GLU A 142 -19.39 13.70 12.87
C GLU A 142 -18.87 12.57 13.75
N LEU A 143 -17.92 12.83 14.67
CA LEU A 143 -17.49 11.85 15.67
C LEU A 143 -18.62 11.45 16.61
N ASP A 144 -19.53 12.37 16.94
CA ASP A 144 -20.70 12.08 17.80
C ASP A 144 -21.72 11.15 17.12
N HIS A 145 -21.70 11.04 15.79
CA HIS A 145 -22.53 10.11 15.03
C HIS A 145 -21.92 8.71 14.88
N LEU A 146 -20.69 8.49 15.35
CA LEU A 146 -20.06 7.17 15.31
C LEU A 146 -20.58 6.25 16.40
N GLN A 147 -20.41 4.94 16.17
CA GLN A 147 -20.63 3.95 17.22
C GLN A 147 -19.73 4.26 18.43
N PRO A 148 -20.23 4.16 19.68
CA PRO A 148 -19.45 4.53 20.86
C PRO A 148 -18.10 3.81 20.97
N GLN A 149 -18.05 2.55 20.55
CA GLN A 149 -16.83 1.74 20.55
C GLN A 149 -15.78 2.30 19.58
N CYS A 150 -16.18 2.69 18.37
CA CYS A 150 -15.29 3.31 17.39
C CYS A 150 -14.80 4.68 17.86
N LYS A 151 -15.69 5.53 18.41
CA LYS A 151 -15.30 6.83 18.97
C LYS A 151 -14.29 6.67 20.11
N ALA A 152 -14.51 5.71 21.01
CA ALA A 152 -13.58 5.43 22.11
C ALA A 152 -12.19 5.01 21.62
N VAL A 153 -12.10 4.21 20.55
CA VAL A 153 -10.81 3.86 19.93
C VAL A 153 -10.11 5.10 19.38
N ILE A 154 -10.82 5.96 18.64
CA ILE A 154 -10.24 7.19 18.07
C ILE A 154 -9.68 8.09 19.17
N VAL A 155 -10.45 8.30 20.25
CA VAL A 155 -10.05 9.15 21.38
C VAL A 155 -8.83 8.56 22.12
N ASP A 156 -8.83 7.25 22.40
CA ASP A 156 -7.71 6.59 23.09
C ASP A 156 -6.42 6.63 22.27
N ILE A 157 -6.50 6.36 20.96
CA ILE A 157 -5.31 6.43 20.08
C ILE A 157 -4.81 7.87 19.96
N CYS A 158 -5.72 8.83 19.84
CA CYS A 158 -5.37 10.24 19.84
C CYS A 158 -4.66 10.64 21.14
N GLU A 159 -5.14 10.18 22.30
CA GLU A 159 -4.51 10.45 23.59
C GLU A 159 -3.09 9.85 23.69
N LYS A 160 -2.89 8.63 23.20
CA LYS A 160 -1.56 7.99 23.18
C LYS A 160 -0.60 8.71 22.23
N MET A 161 -1.07 9.02 21.01
CA MET A 161 -0.26 9.67 19.98
C MET A 161 0.12 11.10 20.38
N GLN A 162 -0.82 11.89 20.92
CA GLN A 162 -0.55 13.27 21.32
C GLN A 162 0.53 13.34 22.42
N ARG A 163 0.62 12.35 23.32
CA ARG A 163 1.61 12.32 24.41
C ARG A 163 3.01 12.14 23.82
N GLY A 164 3.17 11.15 22.94
CA GLY A 164 4.43 10.91 22.25
C GLY A 164 4.87 12.08 21.38
N MET A 165 3.95 12.62 20.57
CA MET A 165 4.18 13.82 19.75
C MET A 165 4.61 15.02 20.60
N ALA A 166 3.92 15.28 21.72
CA ALA A 166 4.30 16.36 22.63
C ALA A 166 5.69 16.15 23.24
N ASP A 167 6.05 14.92 23.62
CA ASP A 167 7.37 14.59 24.17
C ASP A 167 8.49 14.83 23.13
N PHE A 168 8.30 14.37 21.87
CA PHE A 168 9.27 14.57 20.80
C PHE A 168 9.37 16.03 20.34
N ALA A 169 8.25 16.76 20.24
CA ALA A 169 8.26 18.19 19.93
C ALA A 169 8.96 19.03 21.01
N HIS A 170 8.73 18.67 22.29
CA HIS A 170 9.45 19.32 23.40
C HIS A 170 10.95 19.02 23.32
N LYS A 171 11.32 17.75 23.07
CA LYS A 171 12.71 17.34 22.91
C LYS A 171 13.39 18.12 21.78
N ALA A 172 12.75 18.26 20.62
CA ALA A 172 13.28 19.05 19.50
C ALA A 172 13.51 20.52 19.90
N THR A 173 12.59 21.11 20.67
CA THR A 173 12.73 22.48 21.19
C THR A 173 13.91 22.62 22.17
N LEU A 174 14.09 21.65 23.07
CA LEU A 174 15.23 21.64 24.00
C LEU A 174 16.54 21.45 23.25
N ALA A 175 16.56 20.56 22.25
CA ALA A 175 17.71 20.33 21.40
C ALA A 175 18.14 21.58 20.64
N ALA A 176 17.20 22.36 20.12
CA ALA A 176 17.49 23.64 19.46
C ALA A 176 18.14 24.69 20.38
N LYS A 177 17.97 24.55 21.70
CA LYS A 177 18.60 25.41 22.73
C LYS A 177 19.85 24.79 23.34
N SER A 178 20.17 23.54 23.01
CA SER A 178 21.30 22.82 23.58
C SER A 178 22.62 23.37 23.05
N SER A 179 23.63 23.41 23.92
CA SER A 179 25.02 23.67 23.50
C SER A 179 25.65 22.46 22.80
N ASN A 180 25.05 21.27 22.94
CA ASN A 180 25.51 20.06 22.26
C ASN A 180 24.81 19.92 20.89
N PRO A 181 25.54 20.02 19.76
CA PRO A 181 24.95 19.93 18.43
C PRO A 181 24.31 18.57 18.14
N ASP A 182 24.68 17.53 18.88
CA ASP A 182 24.14 16.18 18.70
C ASP A 182 22.69 16.02 19.17
N ASP A 183 22.22 16.87 20.10
CA ASP A 183 20.92 16.66 20.75
C ASP A 183 19.73 16.81 19.79
N LYS A 184 19.93 17.45 18.64
CA LYS A 184 18.90 17.65 17.59
C LYS A 184 18.59 16.38 16.79
N TYR A 185 19.41 15.35 16.93
CA TYR A 185 19.25 14.09 16.19
C TYR A 185 18.55 13.02 17.03
N VAL A 186 17.77 12.17 16.36
CA VAL A 186 17.40 10.86 16.90
C VAL A 186 18.68 10.05 17.09
N GLN A 187 18.95 9.56 18.30
CA GLN A 187 20.26 8.99 18.59
C GLN A 187 20.36 7.51 18.19
N SER A 188 19.37 6.70 18.60
CA SER A 188 19.41 5.25 18.46
C SER A 188 18.26 4.72 17.62
N ILE A 189 18.42 3.49 17.14
CA ILE A 189 17.35 2.74 16.46
C ILE A 189 16.15 2.55 17.39
N GLN A 190 16.38 2.37 18.70
CA GLN A 190 15.30 2.24 19.68
C GLN A 190 14.47 3.52 19.83
N GLU A 191 15.14 4.67 19.81
CA GLU A 191 14.45 5.97 19.84
C GLU A 191 13.67 6.20 18.55
N PHE A 192 14.27 5.85 17.40
CA PHE A 192 13.59 5.89 16.11
C PHE A 192 12.35 4.98 16.08
N ASP A 193 12.45 3.78 16.64
CA ASP A 193 11.33 2.85 16.78
C ASP A 193 10.23 3.40 17.66
N LEU A 194 10.59 4.05 18.77
CA LEU A 194 9.64 4.69 19.67
C LEU A 194 8.91 5.86 18.98
N TYR A 195 9.64 6.67 18.21
CA TYR A 195 9.05 7.74 17.41
C TYR A 195 8.05 7.16 16.40
N CYS A 196 8.46 6.17 15.59
CA CYS A 196 7.60 5.50 14.62
C CYS A 196 6.40 4.81 15.28
N HIS A 197 6.56 4.27 16.49
CA HIS A 197 5.45 3.72 17.26
C HIS A 197 4.38 4.78 17.54
N TYR A 198 4.76 5.96 18.03
CA TYR A 198 3.80 7.01 18.35
C TYR A 198 3.07 7.55 17.12
N VAL A 199 3.78 7.85 16.04
CA VAL A 199 3.21 8.57 14.88
C VAL A 199 2.55 7.65 13.85
N ALA A 200 2.86 6.34 13.86
CA ALA A 200 2.33 5.41 12.87
C ALA A 200 1.98 4.02 13.43
N GLY A 201 2.74 3.51 14.39
CA GLY A 201 2.44 2.23 15.03
C GLY A 201 1.08 2.22 15.74
N LEU A 202 0.78 3.29 16.49
CA LEU A 202 -0.52 3.52 17.12
C LEU A 202 -1.65 3.68 16.10
N VAL A 203 -1.36 4.20 14.89
CA VAL A 203 -2.34 4.26 13.81
C VAL A 203 -2.72 2.84 13.36
N GLY A 204 -1.73 1.95 13.24
CA GLY A 204 -1.96 0.53 12.99
C GLY A 204 -2.80 -0.14 14.08
N GLU A 205 -2.48 0.08 15.36
CA GLU A 205 -3.31 -0.39 16.49
C GLU A 205 -4.75 0.12 16.39
N GLY A 206 -4.92 1.42 16.15
CA GLY A 206 -6.23 2.05 16.01
C GLY A 206 -7.06 1.45 14.89
N LEU A 207 -6.46 1.27 13.71
CA LEU A 207 -7.11 0.63 12.57
C LEU A 207 -7.57 -0.80 12.90
N SER A 208 -6.69 -1.63 13.48
CA SER A 208 -7.04 -2.99 13.92
C SER A 208 -8.22 -3.02 14.88
N ARG A 209 -8.24 -2.11 15.85
CA ARG A 209 -9.34 -1.98 16.82
C ARG A 209 -10.63 -1.47 16.17
N LEU A 210 -10.55 -0.58 15.18
CA LEU A 210 -11.72 -0.11 14.42
C LEU A 210 -12.29 -1.22 13.51
N PHE A 211 -11.44 -2.04 12.89
CA PHE A 211 -11.89 -3.19 12.11
C PHE A 211 -12.66 -4.20 12.97
N ALA A 212 -12.15 -4.48 14.17
CA ALA A 212 -12.82 -5.33 15.15
C ALA A 212 -14.12 -4.71 15.67
N ALA A 213 -14.09 -3.43 16.10
CA ALA A 213 -15.25 -2.74 16.66
C ALA A 213 -16.39 -2.55 15.65
N SER A 214 -16.08 -2.38 14.37
CA SER A 214 -17.09 -2.32 13.29
C SER A 214 -17.68 -3.68 12.94
N GLY A 215 -17.15 -4.78 13.48
CA GLY A 215 -17.55 -6.15 13.13
C GLY A 215 -17.15 -6.57 11.72
N LYS A 216 -16.30 -5.78 11.04
CA LYS A 216 -15.79 -6.09 9.69
C LYS A 216 -14.67 -7.11 9.71
N GLU A 217 -13.94 -7.19 10.82
CA GLU A 217 -12.94 -8.22 11.09
C GLU A 217 -13.22 -8.92 12.43
N ALA A 218 -12.51 -10.03 12.67
CA ALA A 218 -12.63 -10.76 13.92
C ALA A 218 -12.14 -9.92 15.12
N SER A 219 -12.78 -10.09 16.29
CA SER A 219 -12.48 -9.29 17.48
C SER A 219 -11.02 -9.35 17.93
N TRP A 220 -10.38 -10.52 17.81
CA TRP A 220 -9.00 -10.76 18.22
C TRP A 220 -7.95 -10.04 17.36
N ILE A 221 -8.35 -9.46 16.20
CA ILE A 221 -7.47 -8.58 15.41
C ILE A 221 -7.06 -7.35 16.22
N ALA A 222 -7.94 -6.88 17.11
CA ALA A 222 -7.67 -5.76 18.01
C ALA A 222 -6.45 -6.00 18.92
N ASP A 223 -6.17 -7.27 19.24
CA ASP A 223 -5.08 -7.68 20.14
C ASP A 223 -3.75 -7.94 19.40
N GLN A 224 -3.72 -7.84 18.06
CA GLN A 224 -2.52 -8.05 17.25
C GLN A 224 -1.60 -6.82 17.25
N LEU A 225 -1.27 -6.31 18.44
CA LEU A 225 -0.57 -5.03 18.64
C LEU A 225 0.81 -5.01 17.99
N VAL A 226 1.57 -6.10 18.10
CA VAL A 226 2.93 -6.20 17.53
C VAL A 226 2.88 -6.10 16.01
N LEU A 227 2.02 -6.90 15.37
CA LEU A 227 1.89 -6.92 13.91
C LEU A 227 1.30 -5.62 13.37
N SER A 228 0.29 -5.07 14.06
CA SER A 228 -0.32 -3.78 13.72
C SER A 228 0.69 -2.62 13.82
N ASN A 229 1.52 -2.63 14.87
CA ASN A 229 2.60 -1.66 15.02
C ASN A 229 3.66 -1.81 13.92
N SER A 230 4.00 -3.04 13.56
CA SER A 230 4.97 -3.34 12.50
C SER A 230 4.48 -2.85 11.13
N MET A 231 3.18 -3.00 10.83
CA MET A 231 2.54 -2.42 9.64
C MET A 231 2.71 -0.91 9.58
N GLY A 232 2.37 -0.19 10.67
CA GLY A 232 2.56 1.26 10.74
C GLY A 232 4.03 1.67 10.58
N SER A 233 4.93 0.93 11.24
CA SER A 233 6.38 1.18 11.19
C SER A 233 6.95 0.99 9.79
N LEU A 234 6.52 -0.03 9.04
CA LEU A 234 6.93 -0.26 7.66
C LEU A 234 6.63 0.97 6.78
N LEU A 235 5.42 1.51 6.88
CA LEU A 235 5.00 2.67 6.10
C LEU A 235 5.77 3.94 6.51
N GLN A 236 5.88 4.18 7.82
CA GLN A 236 6.51 5.41 8.32
C GLN A 236 8.01 5.45 8.03
N LYS A 237 8.72 4.35 8.27
CA LYS A 237 10.15 4.27 8.00
C LYS A 237 10.45 4.38 6.51
N THR A 238 9.60 3.83 5.66
CA THR A 238 9.72 4.01 4.21
C THR A 238 9.55 5.49 3.81
N ASN A 239 8.60 6.21 4.41
CA ASN A 239 8.43 7.64 4.15
C ASN A 239 9.65 8.44 4.62
N ILE A 240 10.10 8.25 5.86
CA ILE A 240 11.29 8.91 6.42
C ILE A 240 12.56 8.61 5.61
N LEU A 241 12.70 7.38 5.10
CA LEU A 241 13.81 7.02 4.23
C LEU A 241 13.78 7.79 2.91
N ARG A 242 12.60 7.90 2.29
CA ARG A 242 12.39 8.57 0.99
C ARG A 242 12.53 10.09 1.09
N ASP A 243 12.03 10.69 2.17
CA ASP A 243 11.84 12.14 2.31
C ASP A 243 13.07 12.85 2.94
N LEU A 244 14.19 12.13 3.11
CA LEU A 244 15.45 12.64 3.68
C LEU A 244 15.84 14.05 3.19
N ALA A 245 15.78 14.28 1.88
CA ALA A 245 16.22 15.55 1.30
C ALA A 245 15.35 16.73 1.75
N GLU A 246 14.02 16.54 1.77
CA GLU A 246 13.03 17.54 2.20
C GLU A 246 13.12 17.77 3.71
N ASP A 247 13.19 16.70 4.51
CA ASP A 247 13.31 16.79 5.96
C ASP A 247 14.56 17.57 6.38
N VAL A 248 15.72 17.28 5.77
CA VAL A 248 16.96 18.00 6.07
C VAL A 248 16.89 19.48 5.68
N ASP A 249 16.23 19.82 4.56
CA ASP A 249 16.06 21.21 4.11
C ASP A 249 15.14 22.01 5.04
N GLU A 250 14.19 21.34 5.69
CA GLU A 250 13.28 21.91 6.70
C GLU A 250 13.84 21.85 8.13
N GLY A 251 15.06 21.31 8.31
CA GLY A 251 15.71 21.20 9.62
C GLY A 251 15.14 20.09 10.51
N ARG A 252 14.45 19.11 9.93
CA ARG A 252 13.92 17.91 10.60
C ARG A 252 14.89 16.74 10.41
N TYR A 253 15.22 16.03 11.48
CA TYR A 253 16.27 14.99 11.45
C TYR A 253 15.81 13.67 12.08
N PHE A 254 15.16 12.83 11.29
CA PHE A 254 14.57 11.57 11.76
C PHE A 254 15.49 10.34 11.65
N TRP A 255 16.51 10.38 10.79
CA TRP A 255 17.43 9.24 10.64
C TRP A 255 18.26 9.07 11.93
N PRO A 256 18.31 7.87 12.53
CA PRO A 256 19.03 7.66 13.77
C PRO A 256 20.55 7.75 13.57
N LYS A 257 21.23 8.50 14.44
CA LYS A 257 22.69 8.69 14.43
C LYS A 257 23.47 7.39 14.52
N GLU A 258 22.93 6.39 15.22
CA GLU A 258 23.45 5.03 15.25
C GLU A 258 23.64 4.41 13.85
N ILE A 259 22.79 4.75 12.88
CA ILE A 259 22.91 4.25 11.50
C ILE A 259 23.84 5.14 10.67
N TRP A 260 23.52 6.42 10.50
CA TRP A 260 24.30 7.27 9.58
C TRP A 260 25.67 7.66 10.16
N GLY A 261 25.77 7.87 11.47
CA GLY A 261 27.03 8.22 12.15
C GLY A 261 28.08 7.11 12.10
N ALA A 262 27.66 5.84 11.93
CA ALA A 262 28.58 4.71 11.77
C ALA A 262 29.50 4.84 10.54
N TYR A 263 29.13 5.70 9.58
CA TYR A 263 29.90 5.95 8.36
C TYR A 263 30.80 7.20 8.46
N GLY A 264 31.00 7.74 9.67
CA GLY A 264 31.93 8.84 9.94
C GLY A 264 31.36 10.24 9.65
N PHE A 265 30.04 10.35 9.47
CA PHE A 265 29.34 11.62 9.33
C PHE A 265 29.16 12.27 10.71
N LYS A 266 29.32 13.60 10.79
CA LYS A 266 29.04 14.36 12.02
C LYS A 266 27.68 15.01 11.95
N GLU A 267 27.32 15.52 10.79
CA GLU A 267 26.02 16.15 10.52
C GLU A 267 25.26 15.38 9.45
N LEU A 268 23.94 15.22 9.62
CA LEU A 268 23.12 14.51 8.63
C LEU A 268 23.11 15.21 7.25
N ALA A 269 23.32 16.53 7.21
CA ALA A 269 23.39 17.28 5.96
C ALA A 269 24.58 16.88 5.08
N GLU A 270 25.65 16.31 5.65
CA GLU A 270 26.82 15.82 4.90
C GLU A 270 26.47 14.69 3.93
N LEU A 271 25.35 13.98 4.15
CA LEU A 271 24.87 12.92 3.24
C LEU A 271 24.47 13.48 1.87
N LYS A 272 24.13 14.77 1.77
CA LYS A 272 23.72 15.42 0.52
C LYS A 272 24.92 15.82 -0.36
N GLU A 273 26.13 15.79 0.19
CA GLU A 273 27.34 16.22 -0.51
C GLU A 273 27.80 15.17 -1.54
N PRO A 274 28.05 15.56 -2.81
CA PRO A 274 28.48 14.62 -3.84
C PRO A 274 29.76 13.84 -3.50
N ALA A 275 30.67 14.45 -2.73
CA ALA A 275 31.92 13.81 -2.30
C ALA A 275 31.71 12.63 -1.34
N ASN A 276 30.55 12.56 -0.69
CA ASN A 276 30.22 11.56 0.31
C ASN A 276 29.26 10.48 -0.20
N GLN A 277 28.92 10.50 -1.49
CA GLN A 277 27.84 9.70 -2.06
C GLN A 277 27.91 8.22 -1.67
N ASP A 278 29.07 7.57 -1.83
CA ASP A 278 29.20 6.13 -1.54
C ASP A 278 28.91 5.81 -0.07
N ARG A 279 29.44 6.62 0.87
CA ARG A 279 29.18 6.46 2.31
C ARG A 279 27.72 6.76 2.65
N ALA A 280 27.11 7.75 2.00
CA ALA A 280 25.71 8.10 2.19
C ALA A 280 24.77 6.99 1.68
N LEU A 281 25.14 6.32 0.57
CA LEU A 281 24.41 5.15 0.08
C LEU A 281 24.50 3.95 1.04
N TRP A 282 25.61 3.77 1.76
CA TRP A 282 25.69 2.76 2.82
C TRP A 282 24.83 3.12 4.04
N ALA A 283 24.72 4.40 4.40
CA ALA A 283 23.75 4.82 5.41
C ALA A 283 22.30 4.52 4.96
N LEU A 284 21.98 4.77 3.69
CA LEU A 284 20.69 4.45 3.07
C LEU A 284 20.42 2.93 3.04
N SER A 285 21.45 2.11 2.83
CA SER A 285 21.33 0.65 2.90
C SER A 285 21.04 0.18 4.33
N GLY A 286 21.63 0.84 5.33
CA GLY A 286 21.32 0.64 6.75
C GLY A 286 19.87 0.98 7.11
N MET A 287 19.36 2.12 6.63
CA MET A 287 17.95 2.49 6.79
C MET A 287 16.99 1.51 6.10
N THR A 288 17.39 1.02 4.92
CA THR A 288 16.63 0.01 4.18
C THR A 288 16.56 -1.29 4.98
N LEU A 289 17.69 -1.77 5.51
CA LEU A 289 17.77 -2.96 6.35
C LEU A 289 16.86 -2.85 7.57
N ASP A 290 16.90 -1.71 8.26
CA ASP A 290 16.07 -1.43 9.42
C ASP A 290 14.57 -1.41 9.05
N THR A 291 14.21 -0.89 7.89
CA THR A 291 12.82 -0.91 7.42
C THR A 291 12.36 -2.33 7.06
N MET A 292 13.22 -3.11 6.38
CA MET A 292 12.88 -4.45 5.89
C MET A 292 12.54 -5.45 7.01
N ARG A 293 12.98 -5.20 8.25
CA ARG A 293 12.64 -6.06 9.40
C ARG A 293 11.13 -6.17 9.66
N HIS A 294 10.34 -5.20 9.19
CA HIS A 294 8.89 -5.14 9.35
C HIS A 294 8.12 -5.87 8.23
N VAL A 295 8.79 -6.31 7.16
CA VAL A 295 8.12 -6.87 5.98
C VAL A 295 7.44 -8.20 6.29
N THR A 296 8.08 -9.11 7.03
CA THR A 296 7.45 -10.40 7.36
C THR A 296 6.27 -10.23 8.30
N ASP A 297 6.37 -9.34 9.29
CA ASP A 297 5.28 -9.06 10.22
C ASP A 297 4.09 -8.41 9.50
N ALA A 298 4.36 -7.54 8.52
CA ALA A 298 3.35 -6.96 7.66
C ALA A 298 2.63 -8.03 6.83
N LEU A 299 3.39 -8.97 6.25
CA LEU A 299 2.83 -10.10 5.53
C LEU A 299 1.99 -10.98 6.45
N ASP A 300 2.48 -11.31 7.65
CA ASP A 300 1.74 -12.06 8.66
C ASP A 300 0.43 -11.36 8.99
N TYR A 301 0.45 -10.06 9.28
CA TYR A 301 -0.76 -9.26 9.55
C TYR A 301 -1.79 -9.37 8.42
N LEU A 302 -1.35 -9.22 7.17
CA LEU A 302 -2.23 -9.27 6.00
C LEU A 302 -2.89 -10.64 5.81
N THR A 303 -2.26 -11.74 6.24
CA THR A 303 -2.90 -13.08 6.18
C THR A 303 -4.08 -13.26 7.16
N LEU A 304 -4.13 -12.43 8.21
CA LEU A 304 -5.14 -12.49 9.26
C LEU A 304 -6.47 -11.88 8.80
N LEU A 305 -6.41 -10.88 7.92
CA LEU A 305 -7.56 -10.13 7.41
C LEU A 305 -8.47 -11.00 6.52
N LYS A 306 -9.78 -10.88 6.70
CA LYS A 306 -10.79 -11.66 5.95
C LYS A 306 -11.71 -10.79 5.11
N ASN A 307 -11.93 -9.54 5.50
CA ASN A 307 -12.73 -8.60 4.71
C ASN A 307 -11.89 -8.08 3.54
N GLN A 308 -12.41 -8.22 2.32
CA GLN A 308 -11.68 -7.85 1.11
C GLN A 308 -11.33 -6.35 1.06
N SER A 309 -12.23 -5.48 1.51
CA SER A 309 -12.00 -4.03 1.49
C SER A 309 -10.93 -3.62 2.52
N VAL A 310 -10.94 -4.24 3.71
CA VAL A 310 -9.94 -4.06 4.76
C VAL A 310 -8.58 -4.59 4.30
N PHE A 311 -8.57 -5.77 3.68
CA PHE A 311 -7.35 -6.35 3.10
C PHE A 311 -6.74 -5.40 2.07
N ASN A 312 -7.52 -4.92 1.09
CA ASN A 312 -7.02 -4.00 0.06
C ASN A 312 -6.50 -2.70 0.69
N PHE A 313 -7.23 -2.16 1.68
CA PHE A 313 -6.83 -0.95 2.39
C PHE A 313 -5.47 -1.08 3.09
N CYS A 314 -5.18 -2.23 3.69
CA CYS A 314 -3.90 -2.51 4.34
C CYS A 314 -2.80 -2.93 3.36
N ALA A 315 -3.13 -3.73 2.35
CA ALA A 315 -2.18 -4.33 1.42
C ALA A 315 -1.59 -3.32 0.45
N ILE A 316 -2.41 -2.41 -0.10
CA ILE A 316 -1.98 -1.43 -1.10
C ILE A 316 -0.83 -0.55 -0.57
N PRO A 317 -0.96 0.10 0.61
CA PRO A 317 0.15 0.85 1.19
C PRO A 317 1.41 0.00 1.44
N ALA A 318 1.25 -1.24 1.90
CA ALA A 318 2.38 -2.12 2.20
C ALA A 318 3.19 -2.46 0.93
N VAL A 319 2.53 -2.83 -0.18
CA VAL A 319 3.24 -3.11 -1.44
C VAL A 319 3.82 -1.84 -2.06
N MET A 320 3.16 -0.68 -1.90
CA MET A 320 3.70 0.61 -2.35
C MET A 320 4.94 1.02 -1.55
N ALA A 321 4.95 0.74 -0.25
CA ALA A 321 6.12 1.00 0.60
C ALA A 321 7.31 0.18 0.11
N LEU A 322 7.13 -1.12 -0.14
CA LEU A 322 8.22 -1.97 -0.62
C LEU A 322 8.68 -1.61 -2.05
N ALA A 323 7.76 -1.23 -2.94
CA ALA A 323 8.11 -0.67 -4.25
C ALA A 323 8.90 0.64 -4.12
N THR A 324 8.58 1.47 -3.13
CA THR A 324 9.31 2.70 -2.84
C THR A 324 10.70 2.40 -2.30
N LEU A 325 10.84 1.45 -1.39
CA LEU A 325 12.15 0.96 -0.90
C LEU A 325 13.01 0.48 -2.07
N ASP A 326 12.43 -0.30 -2.99
CA ASP A 326 13.15 -0.78 -4.17
C ASP A 326 13.70 0.37 -5.03
N VAL A 327 12.90 1.39 -5.32
CA VAL A 327 13.33 2.54 -6.14
C VAL A 327 14.32 3.45 -5.39
N CYS A 328 14.24 3.51 -4.06
CA CYS A 328 15.16 4.28 -3.22
C CYS A 328 16.49 3.57 -2.97
N PHE A 329 16.49 2.22 -2.92
CA PHE A 329 17.67 1.45 -2.55
C PHE A 329 18.85 1.72 -3.49
N MET A 330 19.99 2.11 -2.89
CA MET A 330 21.23 2.46 -3.59
C MET A 330 21.05 3.54 -4.69
N ASN A 331 20.06 4.42 -4.55
CA ASN A 331 19.76 5.48 -5.50
C ASN A 331 20.25 6.85 -4.98
N PRO A 332 21.29 7.46 -5.58
CA PRO A 332 21.81 8.77 -5.17
C PRO A 332 20.77 9.89 -5.20
N ALA A 333 19.72 9.75 -6.02
CA ALA A 333 18.68 10.77 -6.12
C ALA A 333 17.95 11.01 -4.78
N VAL A 334 17.86 10.02 -3.89
CA VAL A 334 17.21 10.14 -2.58
C VAL A 334 17.89 11.19 -1.70
N LEU A 335 19.20 11.38 -1.88
CA LEU A 335 20.01 12.32 -1.10
C LEU A 335 19.69 13.79 -1.45
N VAL A 336 19.14 14.04 -2.62
CA VAL A 336 18.96 15.40 -3.15
C VAL A 336 17.52 15.75 -3.51
N ARG A 337 16.63 14.76 -3.66
CA ARG A 337 15.22 14.97 -4.00
C ARG A 337 14.34 13.80 -3.59
N ASN A 338 13.03 14.04 -3.54
CA ASN A 338 12.05 13.00 -3.29
C ASN A 338 11.90 12.08 -4.50
N VAL A 339 12.22 10.80 -4.30
CA VAL A 339 12.09 9.75 -5.31
C VAL A 339 10.72 9.09 -5.19
N LYS A 340 9.98 8.99 -6.29
CA LYS A 340 8.61 8.45 -6.28
C LYS A 340 8.45 7.33 -7.30
N ILE A 341 7.65 6.33 -6.96
CA ILE A 341 7.19 5.32 -7.92
C ILE A 341 6.37 5.98 -9.03
N ARG A 342 6.44 5.44 -10.25
CA ARG A 342 5.67 5.97 -11.38
C ARG A 342 4.18 5.71 -11.17
N LYS A 343 3.32 6.59 -11.68
CA LYS A 343 1.86 6.45 -11.57
C LYS A 343 1.34 5.14 -12.18
N GLY A 344 1.91 4.71 -13.31
CA GLY A 344 1.55 3.44 -13.95
C GLY A 344 1.88 2.23 -13.07
N GLN A 345 3.07 2.21 -12.48
CA GLN A 345 3.46 1.21 -11.48
C GLN A 345 2.53 1.22 -10.26
N ALA A 346 2.21 2.40 -9.71
CA ALA A 346 1.31 2.52 -8.56
C ALA A 346 -0.09 1.95 -8.87
N VAL A 347 -0.64 2.23 -10.06
CA VAL A 347 -1.93 1.70 -10.50
C VAL A 347 -1.89 0.18 -10.66
N ARG A 348 -0.81 -0.36 -11.23
CA ARG A 348 -0.63 -1.81 -11.31
C ARG A 348 -0.61 -2.47 -9.92
N LEU A 349 0.10 -1.88 -8.96
CA LEU A 349 0.11 -2.39 -7.58
C LEU A 349 -1.27 -2.38 -6.93
N ILE A 350 -2.06 -1.34 -7.17
CA ILE A 350 -3.46 -1.28 -6.69
C ILE A 350 -4.30 -2.43 -7.27
N MET A 351 -4.11 -2.74 -8.55
CA MET A 351 -4.86 -3.80 -9.23
C MET A 351 -4.41 -5.20 -8.83
N ASP A 352 -3.10 -5.40 -8.61
CA ASP A 352 -2.52 -6.71 -8.34
C ASP A 352 -2.61 -7.09 -6.84
N ALA A 353 -2.61 -6.13 -5.91
CA ALA A 353 -2.62 -6.35 -4.46
C ALA A 353 -4.01 -6.68 -3.89
N THR A 354 -4.63 -7.76 -4.39
CA THR A 354 -6.02 -8.13 -4.08
C THR A 354 -6.16 -9.36 -3.20
N ASN A 355 -5.10 -10.14 -2.99
CA ASN A 355 -5.13 -11.30 -2.09
C ASN A 355 -3.76 -11.56 -1.47
N PRO A 356 -3.69 -12.30 -0.35
CA PRO A 356 -2.44 -12.56 0.37
C PRO A 356 -1.32 -13.18 -0.48
N ARG A 357 -1.67 -14.10 -1.39
CA ARG A 357 -0.68 -14.77 -2.26
C ARG A 357 -0.05 -13.78 -3.24
N ASP A 358 -0.87 -12.99 -3.93
CA ASP A 358 -0.36 -12.05 -4.93
C ASP A 358 0.46 -10.93 -4.25
N VAL A 359 0.04 -10.47 -3.07
CA VAL A 359 0.84 -9.54 -2.25
C VAL A 359 2.18 -10.16 -1.86
N ALA A 360 2.20 -11.41 -1.39
CA ALA A 360 3.43 -12.12 -1.05
C ALA A 360 4.38 -12.26 -2.25
N VAL A 361 3.85 -12.55 -3.43
CA VAL A 361 4.61 -12.63 -4.69
C VAL A 361 5.17 -11.26 -5.08
N ILE A 362 4.36 -10.20 -5.03
CA ILE A 362 4.82 -8.81 -5.28
C ILE A 362 5.96 -8.47 -4.31
N CYS A 363 5.80 -8.79 -3.04
CA CYS A 363 6.82 -8.51 -2.02
C CYS A 363 8.13 -9.26 -2.30
N ARG A 364 8.04 -10.55 -2.64
CA ARG A 364 9.19 -11.34 -3.05
C ARG A 364 9.92 -10.71 -4.23
N ASP A 365 9.18 -10.29 -5.25
CA ASP A 365 9.77 -9.77 -6.49
C ASP A 365 10.50 -8.44 -6.26
N TYR A 366 9.96 -7.54 -5.43
CA TYR A 366 10.68 -6.34 -5.02
C TYR A 366 11.88 -6.63 -4.13
N VAL A 367 11.76 -7.57 -3.18
CA VAL A 367 12.89 -7.99 -2.35
C VAL A 367 14.01 -8.60 -3.19
N ARG A 368 13.69 -9.40 -4.23
CA ARG A 368 14.67 -9.92 -5.18
C ARG A 368 15.33 -8.81 -5.98
N SER A 369 14.56 -7.83 -6.44
CA SER A 369 15.11 -6.64 -7.11
C SER A 369 16.09 -5.88 -6.21
N ILE A 370 15.74 -5.66 -4.94
CA ILE A 370 16.66 -5.10 -3.93
C ILE A 370 17.91 -5.98 -3.79
N HIS A 371 17.74 -7.29 -3.62
CA HIS A 371 18.84 -8.25 -3.46
C HIS A 371 19.82 -8.19 -4.64
N HIS A 372 19.33 -8.10 -5.88
CA HIS A 372 20.16 -7.96 -7.08
C HIS A 372 20.97 -6.66 -7.13
N LYS A 373 20.55 -5.63 -6.42
CA LYS A 373 21.25 -4.33 -6.34
C LYS A 373 22.26 -4.25 -5.20
N ILE A 374 22.31 -5.24 -4.30
CA ILE A 374 23.23 -5.22 -3.16
C ILE A 374 24.66 -5.45 -3.67
N SER A 375 25.55 -4.53 -3.35
CA SER A 375 26.98 -4.64 -3.66
C SER A 375 27.71 -5.42 -2.56
N PRO A 376 28.65 -6.32 -2.90
CA PRO A 376 29.53 -6.98 -1.92
C PRO A 376 30.42 -6.02 -1.11
N GLN A 377 30.57 -4.77 -1.57
CA GLN A 377 31.30 -3.72 -0.84
C GLN A 377 30.44 -3.05 0.23
N ASP A 378 29.13 -3.27 0.24
CA ASP A 378 28.22 -2.74 1.25
C ASP A 378 28.54 -3.35 2.63
N PRO A 379 28.82 -2.56 3.67
CA PRO A 379 28.98 -3.07 5.03
C PRO A 379 27.77 -3.85 5.56
N ASN A 380 26.57 -3.60 5.01
CA ASN A 380 25.34 -4.31 5.33
C ASN A 380 25.06 -5.52 4.42
N PHE A 381 25.93 -5.85 3.45
CA PHE A 381 25.72 -6.90 2.45
C PHE A 381 25.13 -8.18 3.04
N MET A 382 25.81 -8.75 4.05
CA MET A 382 25.37 -10.02 4.62
C MET A 382 24.02 -9.93 5.35
N LYS A 383 23.81 -8.84 6.11
CA LYS A 383 22.56 -8.64 6.87
C LYS A 383 21.38 -8.44 5.91
N LEU A 384 21.56 -7.67 4.84
CA LEU A 384 20.55 -7.44 3.82
C LEU A 384 20.25 -8.73 3.03
N SER A 385 21.27 -9.50 2.62
CA SER A 385 21.04 -10.78 1.95
C SER A 385 20.28 -11.78 2.82
N ILE A 386 20.60 -11.86 4.13
CA ILE A 386 19.83 -12.67 5.08
C ILE A 386 18.38 -12.17 5.17
N MET A 387 18.17 -10.86 5.23
CA MET A 387 16.83 -10.29 5.30
C MET A 387 16.00 -10.53 4.05
N CYS A 388 16.61 -10.41 2.87
CA CYS A 388 15.98 -10.78 1.61
C CYS A 388 15.59 -12.27 1.61
N GLY A 389 16.53 -13.13 2.01
CA GLY A 389 16.29 -14.57 2.14
C GLY A 389 15.17 -14.91 3.12
N ARG A 390 15.05 -14.19 4.25
CA ARG A 390 13.96 -14.39 5.22
C ARG A 390 12.58 -14.10 4.61
N VAL A 391 12.45 -13.03 3.82
CA VAL A 391 11.19 -12.72 3.14
C VAL A 391 10.90 -13.76 2.06
N GLU A 392 11.90 -14.17 1.26
CA GLU A 392 11.70 -15.23 0.26
C GLU A 392 11.28 -16.56 0.90
N GLN A 393 11.92 -16.95 2.00
CA GLN A 393 11.56 -18.15 2.75
C GLN A 393 10.15 -18.06 3.33
N TRP A 394 9.75 -16.90 3.84
CA TRP A 394 8.38 -16.68 4.31
C TRP A 394 7.37 -16.91 3.19
N VAL A 395 7.65 -16.39 1.99
CA VAL A 395 6.75 -16.52 0.81
C VAL A 395 6.68 -17.98 0.36
N GLU A 396 7.81 -18.68 0.26
CA GLU A 396 7.82 -20.08 -0.16
C GLU A 396 7.19 -21.02 0.89
N HIS A 397 7.25 -20.65 2.18
CA HIS A 397 6.61 -21.41 3.25
C HIS A 397 5.07 -21.30 3.18
N HIS A 398 4.54 -20.09 3.00
CA HIS A 398 3.10 -19.85 3.01
C HIS A 398 2.44 -20.08 1.65
N TYR A 399 3.17 -19.83 0.56
CA TYR A 399 2.71 -19.96 -0.82
C TYR A 399 3.74 -20.71 -1.68
N PRO A 400 3.88 -22.04 -1.49
CA PRO A 400 4.89 -22.83 -2.19
C PRO A 400 4.78 -22.73 -3.71
N SER A 401 5.92 -22.53 -4.37
CA SER A 401 6.06 -22.39 -5.82
C SER A 401 5.59 -23.63 -6.60
N ILE A 402 5.61 -24.81 -5.96
CA ILE A 402 5.11 -26.07 -6.53
C ILE A 402 3.59 -26.04 -6.81
N ILE A 403 2.85 -25.14 -6.17
CA ILE A 403 1.40 -25.00 -6.34
C ILE A 403 1.14 -23.83 -7.30
N SER A 404 1.01 -24.14 -8.60
CA SER A 404 0.47 -23.18 -9.56
C SER A 404 -1.05 -23.36 -9.68
N VAL A 405 -1.79 -22.27 -9.52
CA VAL A 405 -3.23 -22.25 -9.84
C VAL A 405 -3.34 -21.64 -11.22
N VAL A 406 -3.35 -22.49 -12.25
CA VAL A 406 -3.61 -22.05 -13.62
C VAL A 406 -5.11 -21.83 -13.76
N THR A 407 -5.54 -20.58 -13.84
CA THR A 407 -6.92 -20.27 -14.24
C THR A 407 -7.11 -20.73 -15.69
N SER A 408 -7.89 -21.78 -15.91
CA SER A 408 -8.23 -22.27 -17.24
C SER A 408 -8.82 -21.14 -18.09
N GLN A 409 -8.47 -21.09 -19.37
CA GLN A 409 -9.15 -20.23 -20.34
C GLN A 409 -10.67 -20.48 -20.33
N PRO A 410 -11.50 -19.49 -20.67
CA PRO A 410 -12.95 -19.67 -20.74
C PRO A 410 -13.28 -20.83 -21.68
N GLN A 411 -14.03 -21.83 -21.20
CA GLN A 411 -14.62 -22.79 -22.13
C GLN A 411 -15.73 -22.10 -22.95
N PRO A 412 -15.95 -22.51 -24.20
CA PRO A 412 -16.94 -21.88 -25.08
C PRO A 412 -18.39 -21.93 -24.58
N ASP A 413 -18.67 -22.69 -23.51
CA ASP A 413 -19.99 -22.79 -22.88
C ASP A 413 -20.25 -21.76 -21.76
N GLY A 414 -19.28 -20.88 -21.48
CA GLY A 414 -19.39 -19.86 -20.45
C GLY A 414 -19.16 -20.35 -19.01
N THR A 415 -18.87 -21.63 -18.80
CA THR A 415 -18.46 -22.14 -17.48
C THR A 415 -16.98 -21.84 -17.23
N ARG A 416 -16.70 -21.25 -16.06
CA ARG A 416 -15.33 -21.10 -15.53
C ARG A 416 -15.04 -22.28 -14.62
N THR A 417 -14.37 -23.29 -15.13
CA THR A 417 -13.78 -24.33 -14.28
C THR A 417 -12.40 -23.87 -13.80
N THR A 418 -12.27 -23.56 -12.51
CA THR A 418 -10.96 -23.37 -11.88
C THR A 418 -10.35 -24.72 -11.58
N HIS A 419 -9.37 -25.15 -12.37
CA HIS A 419 -8.57 -26.32 -12.04
C HIS A 419 -7.23 -25.86 -11.46
N ALA A 420 -7.02 -26.06 -10.16
CA ALA A 420 -5.69 -25.93 -9.58
C ALA A 420 -4.82 -27.05 -10.16
N LYS A 421 -4.01 -26.72 -11.17
CA LYS A 421 -3.08 -27.68 -11.78
C LYS A 421 -1.76 -27.56 -11.03
N ILE A 422 -1.52 -28.45 -10.07
CA ILE A 422 -0.18 -28.61 -9.48
C ILE A 422 0.77 -28.93 -10.64
N THR A 423 1.51 -27.93 -11.14
CA THR A 423 2.63 -28.14 -12.06
C THR A 423 3.84 -28.39 -11.20
N PRO A 424 4.21 -29.66 -10.98
CA PRO A 424 5.24 -29.95 -10.02
C PRO A 424 6.59 -29.58 -10.64
N ASP A 425 7.44 -28.85 -9.90
CA ASP A 425 8.85 -28.71 -10.27
C ASP A 425 9.49 -30.11 -10.22
N GLU A 426 9.96 -30.64 -11.35
CA GLU A 426 10.51 -32.00 -11.45
C GLU A 426 11.69 -32.26 -10.50
N SER A 427 12.32 -31.21 -9.97
CA SER A 427 13.44 -31.31 -9.03
C SER A 427 13.03 -31.61 -7.58
N ASP A 428 11.77 -31.42 -7.19
CA ASP A 428 11.31 -31.61 -5.80
C ASP A 428 11.32 -33.10 -5.38
N ALA A 429 11.98 -33.38 -4.26
CA ALA A 429 12.06 -34.72 -3.67
C ALA A 429 10.68 -35.31 -3.30
N ARG A 430 9.69 -34.47 -2.96
CA ARG A 430 8.32 -34.89 -2.61
C ARG A 430 7.58 -35.53 -3.78
N LEU A 431 7.88 -35.11 -5.02
CA LEU A 431 7.34 -35.77 -6.22
C LEU A 431 7.86 -37.19 -6.39
N ARG A 432 9.08 -37.49 -5.91
CA ARG A 432 9.60 -38.85 -5.95
C ARG A 432 8.76 -39.76 -5.06
N ILE A 433 8.29 -39.25 -3.92
CA ILE A 433 7.38 -39.97 -3.01
C ILE A 433 6.03 -40.22 -3.70
N LEU A 434 5.42 -39.18 -4.28
CA LEU A 434 4.14 -39.29 -5.01
C LEU A 434 4.21 -40.25 -6.20
N LYS A 435 5.27 -40.13 -7.03
CA LYS A 435 5.54 -41.06 -8.14
C LYS A 435 5.71 -42.49 -7.62
N ARG A 436 6.42 -42.68 -6.51
CA ARG A 436 6.61 -43.99 -5.89
C ARG A 436 5.33 -44.56 -5.30
N GLU A 437 4.48 -43.76 -4.68
CA GLU A 437 3.16 -44.20 -4.21
C GLU A 437 2.26 -44.62 -5.36
N VAL A 438 2.23 -43.85 -6.46
CA VAL A 438 1.47 -44.21 -7.67
C VAL A 438 1.99 -45.52 -8.27
N GLU A 439 3.31 -45.73 -8.33
CA GLU A 439 3.90 -47.01 -8.73
C GLU A 439 3.48 -48.15 -7.80
N ILE A 440 3.58 -47.97 -6.48
CA ILE A 440 3.16 -48.98 -5.50
C ILE A 440 1.67 -49.28 -5.64
N HIS A 441 0.83 -48.27 -5.90
CA HIS A 441 -0.61 -48.44 -6.07
C HIS A 441 -0.93 -49.21 -7.37
N LYS A 442 -0.22 -48.90 -8.47
CA LYS A 442 -0.28 -49.66 -9.73
C LYS A 442 0.19 -51.10 -9.57
N LEU A 443 1.14 -51.36 -8.67
CA LEU A 443 1.64 -52.70 -8.36
C LEU A 443 0.68 -53.49 -7.44
N LYS A 444 -0.04 -52.80 -6.53
CA LYS A 444 -1.07 -53.40 -5.66
C LYS A 444 -2.35 -53.74 -6.43
N ILE A 445 -2.72 -52.93 -7.41
CA ILE A 445 -3.80 -53.21 -8.35
C ILE A 445 -3.20 -54.06 -9.47
N GLY A 446 -3.06 -55.37 -9.25
CA GLY A 446 -2.63 -56.29 -10.30
C GLY A 446 -3.49 -56.17 -11.58
N PRO A 447 -3.00 -56.65 -12.74
CA PRO A 447 -3.61 -56.42 -14.05
C PRO A 447 -5.03 -57.00 -14.27
N ALA A 448 -5.65 -57.57 -13.23
CA ALA A 448 -6.93 -58.27 -13.31
C ALA A 448 -8.13 -57.46 -12.75
N GLY A 449 -7.97 -56.18 -12.42
CA GLY A 449 -9.02 -55.37 -11.76
C GLY A 449 -9.70 -54.30 -12.61
N LEU A 450 -9.32 -54.09 -13.87
CA LEU A 450 -9.93 -53.06 -14.73
C LEU A 450 -10.74 -53.72 -15.84
N ASN A 451 -12.02 -53.99 -15.55
CA ASN A 451 -13.04 -54.11 -16.59
C ASN A 451 -13.11 -52.75 -17.31
N PRO A 452 -12.78 -52.65 -18.61
CA PRO A 452 -13.02 -51.41 -19.32
C PRO A 452 -14.54 -51.26 -19.45
N GLY A 453 -15.10 -50.27 -18.75
CA GLY A 453 -16.45 -49.77 -19.07
C GLY A 453 -16.54 -49.43 -20.57
N PRO A 454 -17.76 -49.37 -21.12
CA PRO A 454 -17.95 -49.29 -22.57
C PRO A 454 -17.17 -48.11 -23.15
N ARG A 455 -16.36 -48.39 -24.17
CA ARG A 455 -15.72 -47.36 -25.00
C ARG A 455 -16.83 -46.55 -25.66
N TYR A 456 -16.99 -45.30 -25.23
CA TYR A 456 -17.69 -44.32 -26.06
C TYR A 456 -16.80 -44.02 -27.26
N GLU A 457 -17.24 -44.45 -28.44
CA GLU A 457 -16.76 -43.88 -29.70
C GLU A 457 -17.07 -42.38 -29.68
N GLN A 458 -16.04 -41.55 -29.80
CA GLN A 458 -16.23 -40.13 -30.08
C GLN A 458 -16.80 -40.02 -31.50
N GLU A 459 -18.12 -39.91 -31.61
CA GLU A 459 -18.74 -39.41 -32.83
C GLU A 459 -18.22 -37.98 -33.07
N GLY A 460 -17.49 -37.80 -34.17
CA GLY A 460 -17.02 -36.49 -34.60
C GLY A 460 -18.19 -35.53 -34.82
N LEU A 461 -17.95 -34.24 -34.51
CA LEU A 461 -18.94 -33.17 -34.65
C LEU A 461 -19.70 -33.27 -35.99
N PRO A 462 -21.05 -33.15 -36.01
CA PRO A 462 -21.83 -33.22 -37.24
C PRO A 462 -21.39 -32.12 -38.22
N LYS A 463 -21.27 -32.47 -39.50
CA LYS A 463 -20.77 -31.59 -40.57
C LYS A 463 -21.52 -30.25 -40.67
N GLU A 464 -22.78 -30.21 -40.24
CA GLU A 464 -23.60 -28.99 -40.21
C GLU A 464 -23.08 -27.97 -39.18
N LEU A 465 -22.50 -28.44 -38.06
CA LEU A 465 -21.96 -27.55 -37.04
C LEU A 465 -20.64 -26.89 -37.50
N TYR A 466 -19.86 -27.57 -38.33
CA TYR A 466 -18.70 -26.95 -38.99
C TYR A 466 -19.12 -25.84 -39.96
N LEU A 467 -20.22 -26.02 -40.70
CA LEU A 467 -20.78 -25.00 -41.58
C LEU A 467 -21.29 -23.78 -40.81
N VAL A 468 -21.93 -23.98 -39.66
CA VAL A 468 -22.39 -22.88 -38.78
C VAL A 468 -21.22 -22.13 -38.16
N ILE A 469 -20.19 -22.84 -37.68
CA ILE A 469 -18.99 -22.21 -37.10
C ILE A 469 -18.23 -21.43 -38.16
N PHE A 470 -18.00 -22.01 -39.34
CA PHE A 470 -17.27 -21.35 -40.41
C PHE A 470 -18.06 -20.17 -41.00
N GLY A 471 -19.39 -20.31 -41.15
CA GLY A 471 -20.29 -19.25 -41.56
C GLY A 471 -20.33 -18.09 -40.56
N GLY A 472 -20.41 -18.38 -39.26
CA GLY A 472 -20.40 -17.38 -38.19
C GLY A 472 -19.09 -16.58 -38.16
N LEU A 473 -17.95 -17.24 -38.38
CA LEU A 473 -16.62 -16.62 -38.43
C LEU A 473 -16.46 -15.71 -39.67
N LEU A 474 -17.04 -16.11 -40.80
CA LEU A 474 -17.06 -15.30 -42.03
C LEU A 474 -17.90 -14.03 -41.86
N VAL A 475 -19.07 -14.13 -41.22
CA VAL A 475 -19.93 -12.97 -40.93
C VAL A 475 -19.26 -11.99 -39.97
N THR A 476 -18.58 -12.48 -38.93
CA THR A 476 -17.85 -11.61 -37.99
C THR A 476 -16.66 -10.92 -38.65
N CYS A 477 -15.91 -11.61 -39.52
CA CYS A 477 -14.86 -10.98 -40.32
C CYS A 477 -15.42 -9.92 -41.30
N MET A 478 -16.56 -10.18 -41.94
CA MET A 478 -17.20 -9.20 -42.83
C MET A 478 -17.71 -7.96 -42.09
N LEU A 479 -18.32 -8.14 -40.90
CA LEU A 479 -18.75 -7.02 -40.06
C LEU A 479 -17.55 -6.20 -39.55
N GLY A 480 -16.46 -6.87 -39.16
CA GLY A 480 -15.22 -6.21 -38.76
C GLY A 480 -14.59 -5.39 -39.89
N LEU A 481 -14.51 -5.97 -41.10
CA LEU A 481 -14.02 -5.28 -42.29
C LEU A 481 -14.92 -4.11 -42.69
N GLY A 482 -16.24 -4.25 -42.61
CA GLY A 482 -17.18 -3.16 -42.88
C GLY A 482 -17.07 -2.00 -41.90
N LEU A 483 -16.76 -2.28 -40.64
CA LEU A 483 -16.55 -1.26 -39.60
C LEU A 483 -15.23 -0.52 -39.83
N VAL A 484 -14.17 -1.23 -40.21
CA VAL A 484 -12.88 -0.63 -40.60
C VAL A 484 -13.04 0.22 -41.87
N PHE A 485 -13.74 -0.27 -42.89
CA PHE A 485 -14.00 0.49 -44.11
C PHE A 485 -14.87 1.72 -43.86
N GLY A 486 -15.86 1.62 -42.97
CA GLY A 486 -16.70 2.76 -42.56
C GLY A 486 -15.91 3.83 -41.81
N VAL A 487 -14.95 3.44 -40.95
CA VAL A 487 -14.06 4.37 -40.25
C VAL A 487 -13.08 5.04 -41.20
N VAL A 488 -12.51 4.30 -42.17
CA VAL A 488 -11.61 4.86 -43.19
C VAL A 488 -12.37 5.81 -44.14
N TYR A 489 -13.57 5.45 -44.56
CA TYR A 489 -14.42 6.29 -45.43
C TYR A 489 -14.89 7.56 -44.72
N LEU A 490 -15.19 7.49 -43.41
CA LEU A 490 -15.50 8.67 -42.61
C LEU A 490 -14.26 9.54 -42.36
N ALA A 491 -13.07 8.95 -42.22
CA ALA A 491 -11.82 9.71 -42.09
C ALA A 491 -11.48 10.47 -43.39
N ASP A 492 -11.59 9.82 -44.55
CA ASP A 492 -11.37 10.46 -45.86
C ASP A 492 -12.42 11.57 -46.13
N TRP A 493 -13.68 11.37 -45.70
CA TRP A 493 -14.73 12.39 -45.82
C TRP A 493 -14.47 13.64 -44.95
N PHE A 494 -13.81 13.49 -43.80
CA PHE A 494 -13.45 14.61 -42.93
C PHE A 494 -12.23 15.40 -43.44
N ASP A 495 -11.33 14.76 -44.18
CA ASP A 495 -10.18 15.42 -44.81
C ASP A 495 -10.60 16.22 -46.07
N ASP A 496 -11.59 15.75 -46.84
CA ASP A 496 -12.14 16.48 -48.00
C ASP A 496 -12.99 17.72 -47.63
N ILE A 497 -13.42 17.85 -46.37
CA ILE A 497 -14.20 19.01 -45.87
C ILE A 497 -13.28 20.13 -45.32
N ASN A 498 -12.01 19.84 -45.10
CA ASN A 498 -11.03 20.81 -44.56
C ASN A 498 -9.93 21.22 -45.56
N ALA A 499 -10.12 20.95 -46.86
CA ALA A 499 -9.26 21.39 -47.96
C ALA A 499 -9.88 22.53 -48.78
#